data_AF-A0A1W9WDI0-F1
#
_entry.id   AF-A0A1W9WDI0-F1
#
_cell.length_a   1.000
_cell.length_b   1.000
_cell.length_c   1.000
_cell.angle_alpha   90.00
_cell.angle_beta   90.00
_cell.angle_gamma   90.00
#
_symmetry.space_group_name_H-M   'P 1'
#
loop_
_entity.id
_entity.type
_entity.pdbx_description
1 polymer ?
#
loop_
_entity_poly.entity_id
_entity_poly.type
_entity_poly.pdbx_seq_one_letter_code
_entity_poly.pdbx_strand_id
1 'polypeptide(L)'
;NTFEQLPHKVWCIRDNVEIETPLDEVHVNDIVVVTIGLVIPIDGIIIEGSAMIDQHALTGESQPAEKSIGEKVFATTVVISGKILVKTRNHRC
;
A
#
# COMPACT_ATOMS: atom_id res chain seq x y z
N ASN A 1 0.07 25.17 -13.42
CA ASN A 1 -0.66 24.42 -12.38
C ASN A 1 -0.16 23.00 -12.39
N THR A 2 0.53 22.65 -11.32
CA THR A 2 1.38 21.48 -11.15
C THR A 2 0.49 20.25 -10.93
N PHE A 3 0.44 19.37 -11.92
CA PHE A 3 -0.34 18.14 -11.86
C PHE A 3 0.22 17.20 -10.79
N GLU A 4 -0.70 16.64 -9.99
CA GLU A 4 -0.56 15.58 -9.00
C GLU A 4 0.59 14.61 -9.27
N GLN A 5 1.61 14.61 -8.40
CA GLN A 5 2.57 13.51 -8.32
C GLN A 5 1.99 12.39 -7.44
N LEU A 6 0.97 11.70 -7.94
CA LEU A 6 0.72 10.35 -7.44
C LEU A 6 1.90 9.48 -7.92
N PRO A 7 2.56 8.68 -7.06
CA PRO A 7 3.60 7.78 -7.54
C PRO A 7 2.96 6.79 -8.51
N HIS A 8 3.17 7.00 -9.82
CA HIS A 8 2.63 6.16 -10.88
C HIS A 8 3.23 4.74 -10.87
N LYS A 9 4.21 4.50 -10.01
CA LYS A 9 4.97 3.25 -9.93
C LYS A 9 4.96 2.72 -8.51
N VAL A 10 4.80 1.41 -8.41
CA VAL A 10 4.76 0.67 -7.17
C VAL A 10 5.66 -0.54 -7.31
N TRP A 11 6.18 -1.04 -6.19
CA TRP A 11 6.99 -2.24 -6.22
C TRP A 11 6.05 -3.44 -6.14
N CYS A 12 6.17 -4.40 -7.06
CA CYS A 12 5.43 -5.65 -7.01
C CYS A 12 6.40 -6.83 -6.93
N ILE A 13 6.03 -7.88 -6.20
CA ILE A 13 6.76 -9.14 -6.20
C ILE A 13 6.28 -9.97 -7.38
N ARG A 14 7.12 -10.16 -8.40
CA ARG A 14 6.92 -11.13 -9.50
C ARG A 14 8.09 -12.10 -9.50
N ASP A 15 7.81 -13.39 -9.61
CA ASP A 15 8.83 -14.46 -9.58
C ASP A 15 9.80 -14.36 -8.36
N ASN A 16 9.27 -13.97 -7.21
CA ASN A 16 10.04 -13.79 -5.96
C ASN A 16 11.08 -12.65 -6.03
N VAL A 17 10.95 -11.72 -6.98
CA VAL A 17 11.78 -10.54 -7.17
C VAL A 17 10.93 -9.27 -7.09
N GLU A 18 11.47 -8.23 -6.47
CA GLU A 18 10.83 -6.90 -6.40
C GLU A 18 11.05 -6.16 -7.72
N ILE A 19 9.97 -5.93 -8.47
CA ILE A 19 9.99 -5.19 -9.73
C ILE A 19 9.19 -3.91 -9.61
N GLU A 20 9.72 -2.82 -10.16
CA GLU A 20 8.99 -1.56 -10.27
C GLU A 20 7.93 -1.70 -11.37
N THR A 21 6.66 -1.76 -10.96
CA THR A 21 5.50 -1.96 -11.83
C THR A 21 4.63 -0.69 -11.81
N PRO A 22 4.20 -0.19 -12.97
CA PRO A 22 3.26 0.93 -12.99
C PRO A 22 1.93 0.53 -12.34
N LEU A 23 1.28 1.47 -11.66
CA LEU A 23 0.00 1.21 -10.98
C LEU A 23 -1.07 0.63 -11.93
N ASP A 24 -1.05 1.07 -13.19
CA ASP A 24 -1.95 0.59 -14.24
C ASP A 24 -1.77 -0.91 -14.58
N GLU A 25 -0.58 -1.46 -14.32
CA GLU A 25 -0.26 -2.87 -14.52
C GLU A 25 -0.46 -3.75 -13.27
N VAL A 26 -0.91 -3.16 -12.16
CA VAL A 26 -1.20 -3.91 -10.93
C VAL A 26 -2.54 -4.60 -11.07
N HIS A 27 -2.52 -5.92 -11.03
CA HIS A 27 -3.72 -6.73 -11.11
C HIS A 27 -4.16 -7.23 -9.73
N VAL A 28 -5.37 -7.80 -9.71
CA VAL A 28 -5.91 -8.45 -8.52
C VAL A 28 -5.08 -9.71 -8.22
N ASN A 29 -4.74 -9.92 -6.94
CA ASN A 29 -3.83 -10.96 -6.44
C ASN A 29 -2.35 -10.70 -6.65
N ASP A 30 -1.94 -9.58 -7.25
CA ASP A 30 -0.55 -9.14 -7.17
C ASP A 30 -0.13 -8.85 -5.72
N ILE A 31 1.18 -8.90 -5.50
CA ILE A 31 1.77 -8.60 -4.20
C ILE A 31 2.51 -7.27 -4.36
N VAL A 32 1.96 -6.21 -3.79
CA VAL A 32 2.53 -4.88 -3.82
C VAL A 32 3.36 -4.66 -2.56
N VAL A 33 4.60 -4.25 -2.74
CA VAL A 33 5.50 -3.85 -1.67
C VAL A 33 5.33 -2.37 -1.41
N VAL A 34 4.95 -2.04 -0.18
CA VAL A 34 4.82 -0.65 0.27
C VAL A 34 5.81 -0.40 1.41
N THR A 35 6.57 0.68 1.30
CA THR A 35 7.55 1.10 2.29
C THR A 35 7.27 2.52 2.76
N ILE A 36 8.06 3.00 3.72
CA ILE A 36 7.96 4.33 4.31
C ILE A 36 7.90 5.43 3.24
N GLY A 37 6.93 6.33 3.40
CA GLY A 37 6.70 7.47 2.50
C GLY A 37 5.92 7.13 1.23
N LEU A 38 5.56 5.85 1.01
CA LEU A 38 4.71 5.46 -0.11
C LEU A 38 3.24 5.43 0.29
N VAL A 39 2.40 5.81 -0.68
CA VAL A 39 0.95 5.72 -0.59
C VAL A 39 0.53 4.31 -0.99
N ILE A 40 -0.40 3.73 -0.24
CA ILE A 40 -1.06 2.49 -0.60
C ILE A 40 -2.04 2.80 -1.74
N PRO A 41 -1.82 2.26 -2.95
CA PRO A 41 -2.60 2.65 -4.11
C PRO A 41 -3.95 1.92 -4.18
N ILE A 42 -4.09 0.82 -3.46
CA ILE A 42 -5.23 -0.10 -3.58
C ILE A 42 -5.47 -0.85 -2.27
N ASP A 43 -6.73 -1.17 -1.99
CA ASP A 43 -7.11 -1.96 -0.83
C ASP A 43 -6.62 -3.39 -0.93
N GLY A 44 -6.19 -3.93 0.20
CA GLY A 44 -5.61 -5.26 0.25
C GLY A 44 -5.45 -5.79 1.66
N ILE A 45 -4.74 -6.90 1.77
CA ILE A 45 -4.43 -7.55 3.04
C ILE A 45 -2.92 -7.69 3.14
N ILE A 46 -2.37 -7.36 4.30
CA ILE A 46 -0.94 -7.56 4.57
C ILE A 46 -0.68 -9.06 4.66
N ILE A 47 0.20 -9.56 3.80
CA ILE A 47 0.63 -10.96 3.81
C ILE A 47 1.97 -11.14 4.50
N GLU A 48 2.82 -10.11 4.50
CA GLU A 48 4.12 -10.11 5.18
C GLU A 48 4.50 -8.71 5.69
N GLY A 49 5.29 -8.68 6.75
CA GLY A 49 5.81 -7.46 7.36
C GLY A 49 4.84 -6.76 8.31
N SER A 50 5.28 -5.60 8.79
CA SER A 50 4.48 -4.70 9.63
C SER A 50 4.84 -3.26 9.31
N ALA A 51 3.84 -2.37 9.39
CA ALA A 51 3.99 -0.96 9.10
C ALA A 51 3.06 -0.10 9.95
N MET A 52 3.51 1.11 10.28
CA MET A 52 2.67 2.15 10.83
C MET A 52 2.05 2.94 9.68
N ILE A 53 0.73 3.02 9.67
CA ILE A 53 -0.05 3.70 8.63
C ILE A 53 -0.65 4.97 9.22
N ASP A 54 -0.52 6.08 8.50
CA ASP A 54 -1.20 7.32 8.84
C ASP A 54 -2.70 7.18 8.53
N GLN A 55 -3.49 7.10 9.58
CA GLN A 55 -4.95 7.17 9.48
C GLN A 55 -5.49 8.55 9.85
N HIS A 56 -4.61 9.53 10.12
CA HIS A 56 -5.05 10.88 10.47
C HIS A 56 -5.95 11.47 9.38
N ALA A 57 -5.58 11.25 8.11
CA ALA A 57 -6.36 11.67 6.96
C ALA A 57 -7.74 10.98 6.81
N LEU A 58 -7.94 9.81 7.43
CA LEU A 58 -9.14 8.97 7.26
C LEU A 58 -10.05 8.98 8.49
N THR A 59 -9.49 8.85 9.69
CA THR A 59 -10.25 8.74 10.94
C THR A 59 -10.19 10.01 11.80
N GLY A 60 -9.25 10.93 11.52
CA GLY A 60 -9.01 12.12 12.33
C GLY A 60 -8.31 11.83 13.66
N GLU A 61 -7.86 10.59 13.89
CA GLU A 61 -7.08 10.26 15.07
C GLU A 61 -5.63 10.72 14.88
N SER A 62 -5.05 11.34 15.91
CA SER A 62 -3.68 11.89 15.83
C SER A 62 -2.58 10.83 15.86
N GLN A 63 -2.92 9.56 16.09
CA GLN A 63 -1.94 8.48 16.19
C GLN A 63 -1.97 7.56 14.97
N PRO A 64 -0.80 7.24 14.40
CA PRO A 64 -0.71 6.23 13.35
C PRO A 64 -1.15 4.87 13.85
N ALA A 65 -1.83 4.13 12.99
CA ALA A 65 -2.27 2.78 13.28
C ALA A 65 -1.17 1.79 12.86
N GLU A 66 -0.72 0.97 13.80
CA GLU A 66 0.16 -0.15 13.50
C GLU A 66 -0.65 -1.27 12.82
N LYS A 67 -0.15 -1.74 11.67
CA LYS A 67 -0.76 -2.78 10.86
C LYS A 67 0.25 -3.88 10.59
N SER A 68 -0.21 -5.13 10.74
CA SER A 68 0.61 -6.33 10.68
C SER A 68 -0.05 -7.39 9.79
N ILE A 69 0.63 -8.52 9.58
CA ILE A 69 0.15 -9.64 8.77
C ILE A 69 -1.29 -10.05 9.14
N GLY A 70 -2.14 -10.19 8.13
CA GLY A 70 -3.56 -10.54 8.28
C GLY A 70 -4.50 -9.33 8.39
N GLU A 71 -3.96 -8.14 8.66
CA GLU A 71 -4.75 -6.90 8.71
C GLU A 71 -5.06 -6.37 7.32
N LYS A 72 -6.21 -5.70 7.19
CA LYS A 72 -6.60 -4.98 5.98
C LYS A 72 -5.95 -3.60 5.94
N VAL A 73 -5.54 -3.20 4.75
CA VAL A 73 -5.05 -1.87 4.44
C VAL A 73 -5.94 -1.22 3.39
N PHE A 74 -6.03 0.10 3.46
CA PHE A 74 -6.91 0.87 2.62
C PHE A 74 -6.11 1.74 1.65
N ALA A 75 -6.66 1.90 0.45
CA ALA A 75 -6.11 2.84 -0.53
C ALA A 75 -6.08 4.27 0.05
N THR A 76 -5.17 5.12 -0.44
CA THR A 76 -5.02 6.54 -0.02
C THR A 76 -4.42 6.71 1.39
N THR A 77 -3.93 5.65 2.02
CA THR A 77 -3.16 5.76 3.27
C THR A 77 -1.67 5.81 3.01
N VAL A 78 -0.91 6.46 3.90
CA VAL A 78 0.55 6.59 3.80
C VAL A 78 1.22 5.71 4.85
N VAL A 79 2.25 4.97 4.44
CA VAL A 79 3.09 4.25 5.39
C VAL A 79 4.09 5.21 6.02
N ILE A 80 3.98 5.42 7.33
CA ILE A 80 4.88 6.27 8.13
C ILE A 80 6.14 5.51 8.54
N SER A 81 6.06 4.20 8.75
CA SER A 81 7.21 3.41 9.18
C SER A 81 7.03 1.95 8.82
N GLY A 82 8.13 1.25 8.55
CA GLY A 82 8.14 -0.17 8.22
C GLY A 82 8.00 -0.49 6.73
N LYS A 83 7.78 -1.77 6.46
CA LYS A 83 7.62 -2.34 5.11
C LYS A 83 6.59 -3.45 5.19
N ILE A 84 5.60 -3.39 4.30
CA ILE A 84 4.53 -4.39 4.21
C ILE A 84 4.37 -4.88 2.78
N LEU A 85 4.05 -6.17 2.65
CA LEU A 85 3.62 -6.77 1.41
C LEU A 85 2.11 -6.87 1.45
N VAL A 86 1.45 -6.15 0.57
CA VAL A 86 0.02 -6.05 0.48
C VAL A 86 -0.43 -6.87 -0.72
N LYS A 87 -1.24 -7.89 -0.48
CA LYS A 87 -1.91 -8.63 -1.55
C LYS A 87 -3.15 -7.88 -1.99
N THR A 88 -3.20 -7.47 -3.25
CA THR A 88 -4.36 -6.80 -3.86
C THR A 88 -5.58 -7.70 -3.81
N ARG A 89 -6.68 -7.19 -3.30
CA ARG A 89 -7.99 -7.85 -3.37
C ARG A 89 -8.96 -6.95 -4.12
N ASN A 90 -9.53 -7.44 -5.21
CA ASN A 90 -10.57 -6.68 -5.92
C ASN A 90 -11.75 -6.48 -4.96
N HIS A 91 -12.04 -5.23 -4.61
CA HIS A 91 -13.41 -4.85 -4.33
C HIS A 91 -13.84 -4.05 -5.54
N ARG A 92 -14.49 -4.73 -6.49
CA ARG A 92 -15.39 -4.00 -7.38
C ARG A 92 -16.44 -3.38 -6.47
N CYS A 93 -16.38 -2.06 -6.30
CA CYS A 93 -17.51 -1.23 -5.91
C CYS A 93 -17.65 -0.16 -6.99
#